data_AF-A0A7X8ZVY1-F1
#
_entry.id   AF-A0A7X8ZVY1-F1
#
_cell.length_a   1.000
_cell.length_b   1.000
_cell.length_c   1.000
_cell.angle_alpha   90.00
_cell.angle_beta   90.00
_cell.angle_gamma   90.00
#
_symmetry.space_group_name_H-M   'P 1'
#
loop_
_entity.id
_entity.type
_entity.pdbx_description
1 polymer ?
#
loop_
_entity_poly.entity_id
_entity_poly.type
_entity_poly.pdbx_seq_one_letter_code
_entity_poly.pdbx_strand_id
1 'polypeptide(L)'
;KAQNFPGMELIRPLIYIKEKDIIRFIKQIGVTPMNCGCVVACGKTSSKRREVKNLIANMRKIYPNFDISIYRSAQNVNLNCALGWKHGDKQHSFLEYYDEDIYSDEN
;
A
#
# COMPACT_ATOMS: atom_id res chain seq x y z
N LYS A 1 12.77 -1.38 10.67
CA LYS A 1 12.73 -1.53 12.14
C LYS A 1 11.33 -1.18 12.64
N ALA A 2 10.82 -1.87 13.65
CA ALA A 2 9.52 -1.53 14.24
C ALA A 2 9.60 -0.12 14.84
N GLN A 3 8.59 0.73 14.58
CA GLN A 3 8.57 2.10 15.10
C GLN A 3 8.41 2.14 16.63
N ASN A 4 7.77 1.12 17.21
CA ASN A 4 7.34 1.14 18.61
C ASN A 4 8.16 0.21 19.52
N PHE A 5 9.06 -0.62 18.96
CA PHE A 5 9.78 -1.63 19.74
C PHE A 5 11.29 -1.64 19.38
N PRO A 6 12.17 -1.31 20.33
CA PRO A 6 13.62 -1.32 20.09
C PRO A 6 14.11 -2.76 19.86
N GLY A 7 15.04 -2.92 18.92
CA GLY A 7 15.62 -4.23 18.59
C GLY A 7 14.73 -5.16 17.75
N MET A 8 13.53 -4.73 17.35
CA MET A 8 12.60 -5.55 16.56
C MET A 8 12.58 -5.18 15.07
N GLU A 9 12.67 -6.19 14.22
CA GLU A 9 12.51 -6.06 12.77
C GLU A 9 11.13 -6.52 12.32
N LEU A 10 10.43 -5.64 11.59
CA LEU A 10 9.15 -5.96 10.98
C LEU A 10 9.38 -6.44 9.55
N ILE A 11 9.17 -7.73 9.32
CA ILE A 11 9.15 -8.32 7.98
C ILE A 11 7.71 -8.52 7.49
N ARG A 12 7.51 -8.44 6.17
CA ARG A 12 6.20 -8.71 5.52
C ARG A 12 6.35 -9.82 4.47
N PRO A 13 6.46 -11.09 4.88
CA PRO A 13 6.77 -12.20 3.96
C PRO A 13 5.76 -12.36 2.82
N LEU A 14 4.49 -12.01 3.07
CA LEU A 14 3.39 -12.22 2.13
C LEU A 14 3.08 -10.99 1.26
N ILE A 15 3.91 -9.95 1.27
CA ILE A 15 3.58 -8.66 0.65
C ILE A 15 3.33 -8.73 -0.86
N TYR A 16 3.97 -9.68 -1.55
CA TYR A 16 3.83 -9.89 -3.00
C TYR A 16 2.75 -10.91 -3.38
N ILE A 17 2.13 -11.58 -2.40
CA ILE A 17 1.17 -12.65 -2.63
C ILE A 17 -0.24 -12.07 -2.63
N LYS A 18 -1.07 -12.47 -3.60
CA LYS A 18 -2.47 -12.03 -3.64
C LYS A 18 -3.30 -12.77 -2.61
N GLU A 19 -4.26 -12.07 -1.99
CA GLU A 19 -5.17 -12.63 -0.99
C GLU A 19 -5.91 -13.90 -1.49
N LYS A 20 -6.31 -13.93 -2.77
CA LYS A 20 -6.93 -15.10 -3.40
C LYS A 20 -6.05 -16.36 -3.37
N ASP A 21 -4.74 -16.19 -3.47
CA ASP A 21 -3.79 -17.30 -3.49
C ASP A 21 -3.55 -17.84 -2.08
N ILE A 22 -3.53 -16.95 -1.08
CA ILE A 22 -3.51 -17.33 0.35
C ILE A 22 -4.77 -18.13 0.70
N ILE A 23 -5.96 -17.67 0.29
CA ILE A 23 -7.22 -18.38 0.53
C ILE A 23 -7.20 -19.76 -0.13
N ARG A 24 -6.72 -19.87 -1.39
CA ARG A 24 -6.60 -21.15 -2.09
C ARG A 24 -5.65 -22.11 -1.37
N PHE A 25 -4.49 -21.61 -0.94
CA PHE A 25 -3.50 -22.39 -0.21
C PHE A 25 -4.04 -22.93 1.11
N ILE A 26 -4.66 -22.08 1.92
CA ILE A 26 -5.27 -22.45 3.22
C ILE A 26 -6.34 -23.54 3.04
N LYS A 27 -7.18 -23.42 2.01
CA LYS A 27 -8.18 -24.44 1.67
C LYS A 27 -7.54 -25.77 1.27
N GLN A 28 -6.46 -25.72 0.49
CA GLN A 28 -5.75 -26.92 0.03
C GLN A 28 -5.10 -27.69 1.18
N ILE A 29 -4.58 -26.98 2.19
CA ILE A 29 -3.98 -27.61 3.39
C ILE A 29 -5.02 -27.99 4.46
N GLY A 30 -6.31 -27.74 4.23
CA GLY A 30 -7.39 -28.08 5.15
C GLY A 30 -7.46 -27.21 6.42
N VAL A 31 -6.79 -26.06 6.44
CA VAL A 31 -6.82 -25.16 7.60
C VAL A 31 -8.04 -24.25 7.51
N THR A 32 -8.79 -24.12 8.59
CA THR A 32 -9.93 -23.17 8.68
C THR A 32 -9.59 -22.05 9.66
N PRO A 33 -9.30 -20.83 9.17
CA PRO A 33 -8.99 -19.71 10.04
C PRO A 33 -10.25 -19.24 10.77
N MET A 34 -10.09 -18.87 12.05
CA MET A 34 -11.18 -18.31 12.85
C MET A 34 -11.50 -16.89 12.38
N ASN A 35 -12.79 -16.55 12.29
CA ASN A 35 -13.21 -15.16 12.08
C ASN A 35 -12.84 -14.34 13.32
N CYS A 36 -12.18 -13.19 13.12
CA CYS A 36 -11.87 -12.27 14.21
C CYS A 36 -13.18 -11.82 14.90
N GLY A 37 -13.23 -11.91 16.24
CA GLY A 37 -14.43 -11.62 17.05
C GLY A 37 -14.95 -10.17 16.98
N CYS A 38 -14.27 -9.27 16.29
CA CYS A 38 -14.74 -7.91 16.05
C CYS A 38 -15.88 -7.90 15.01
N VAL A 39 -16.98 -7.18 15.29
CA VAL A 39 -18.13 -7.03 14.38
C VAL A 39 -17.77 -6.45 13.00
N VAL A 40 -16.74 -5.60 12.95
CA VAL A 40 -16.22 -5.01 11.71
C VAL A 40 -15.48 -6.07 10.88
N ALA A 41 -14.67 -6.91 11.54
CA ALA A 41 -13.92 -7.98 10.88
C ALA A 41 -14.83 -9.17 10.51
N CYS A 42 -15.87 -9.43 11.30
CA CYS A 42 -16.96 -10.37 11.00
C CYS A 42 -17.83 -9.92 9.81
N GLY A 43 -17.56 -8.76 9.21
CA GLY A 43 -18.29 -8.26 8.04
C GLY A 43 -19.70 -7.76 8.34
N LYS A 44 -20.11 -7.72 9.62
CA LYS A 44 -21.41 -7.24 10.09
C LYS A 44 -21.54 -5.71 10.03
N THR A 45 -20.41 -5.00 9.98
CA THR A 45 -20.35 -3.54 9.83
C THR A 45 -19.48 -3.17 8.62
N SER A 46 -19.87 -2.15 7.86
CA SER A 46 -19.07 -1.64 6.75
C SER A 46 -17.76 -1.02 7.25
N SER A 47 -16.70 -1.13 6.45
CA SER A 47 -15.42 -0.46 6.74
C SER A 47 -14.88 0.18 5.47
N LYS A 48 -14.14 1.28 5.62
CA LYS A 48 -13.43 1.91 4.50
C LYS A 48 -12.46 0.96 3.81
N ARG A 49 -11.84 0.05 4.58
CA ARG A 49 -11.02 -1.03 4.00
C ARG A 49 -11.81 -1.91 3.02
N ARG A 50 -13.06 -2.26 3.35
CA ARG A 50 -13.92 -3.06 2.46
C ARG A 50 -14.33 -2.29 1.20
N GLU A 51 -14.68 -1.01 1.36
CA GLU A 51 -14.98 -0.13 0.22
C GLU A 51 -13.80 -0.05 -0.76
N VAL A 52 -12.60 0.21 -0.26
CA VAL A 52 -11.37 0.28 -1.09
C VAL A 52 -11.05 -1.06 -1.75
N LYS A 53 -11.20 -2.20 -1.05
CA LYS A 53 -11.03 -3.53 -1.66
C LYS A 53 -12.00 -3.76 -2.82
N ASN A 54 -13.26 -3.36 -2.67
CA ASN A 54 -14.26 -3.48 -3.72
C ASN A 54 -13.94 -2.58 -4.92
N LEU A 55 -13.48 -1.34 -4.67
CA LEU A 55 -13.02 -0.44 -5.72
C LEU A 55 -11.87 -1.04 -6.53
N ILE A 56 -10.84 -1.55 -5.86
CA ILE A 56 -9.70 -2.20 -6.51
C ILE A 56 -10.17 -3.42 -7.32
N ALA A 57 -11.08 -4.23 -6.77
CA ALA A 57 -11.62 -5.40 -7.46
C ALA A 57 -12.42 -5.03 -8.73
N ASN A 58 -13.15 -3.92 -8.71
CA ASN A 58 -13.86 -3.42 -9.89
C ASN A 58 -12.88 -2.88 -10.95
N MET A 59 -11.87 -2.12 -10.55
CA MET A 59 -10.84 -1.62 -11.47
C MET A 59 -10.05 -2.75 -12.13
N ARG A 60 -9.83 -3.86 -11.43
CA ARG A 60 -9.18 -5.06 -11.99
C ARG A 60 -9.94 -5.70 -13.15
N LYS A 61 -11.26 -5.48 -13.27
CA LYS A 61 -12.05 -5.99 -14.40
C LYS A 61 -11.69 -5.25 -15.70
N ILE A 62 -11.30 -3.98 -15.58
CA ILE A 62 -10.92 -3.12 -16.71
C ILE A 62 -9.42 -3.25 -16.96
N TYR A 63 -8.60 -3.18 -15.91
CA TYR A 63 -7.15 -3.28 -15.98
C TYR A 63 -6.62 -4.37 -15.04
N PRO A 64 -6.26 -5.58 -15.56
CA PRO A 64 -5.94 -6.75 -14.75
C PRO A 64 -4.85 -6.57 -13.68
N ASN A 65 -3.90 -5.65 -13.92
CA ASN A 65 -2.73 -5.40 -13.08
C ASN A 65 -2.86 -4.14 -12.20
N PHE A 66 -4.08 -3.60 -12.03
CA PHE A 66 -4.31 -2.34 -11.32
C PHE A 66 -3.72 -2.30 -9.90
N ASP A 67 -3.88 -3.38 -9.15
CA ASP A 67 -3.35 -3.50 -7.80
C ASP A 67 -1.81 -3.55 -7.76
N ILE A 68 -1.17 -4.12 -8.78
CA ILE A 68 0.29 -4.12 -8.93
C ILE A 68 0.78 -2.71 -9.25
N SER A 69 0.10 -1.99 -10.13
CA SER A 69 0.47 -0.61 -10.49
C SER A 69 0.35 0.33 -9.31
N ILE A 70 -0.72 0.24 -8.49
CA ILE A 70 -0.85 1.01 -7.25
C ILE A 70 0.29 0.67 -6.26
N TYR A 71 0.64 -0.60 -6.14
CA TYR A 71 1.71 -1.00 -5.23
C TYR A 71 3.07 -0.46 -5.70
N ARG A 72 3.36 -0.55 -7.00
CA ARG A 72 4.59 -0.04 -7.61
C ARG A 72 4.68 1.48 -7.56
N SER A 73 3.57 2.20 -7.71
CA SER A 73 3.57 3.67 -7.61
C SER A 73 4.00 4.15 -6.24
N ALA A 74 3.84 3.34 -5.19
CA ALA A 74 4.34 3.66 -3.85
C ALA A 74 5.83 3.31 -3.65
N GLN A 75 6.45 2.52 -4.54
CA GLN A 75 7.86 2.15 -4.42
C GLN A 75 8.81 3.17 -5.06
N ASN A 76 8.41 3.75 -6.19
CA ASN A 76 9.22 4.71 -6.94
C ASN A 76 8.38 5.96 -7.24
N VAL A 77 8.24 6.82 -6.23
CA VAL A 77 7.47 8.07 -6.34
C VAL A 77 8.38 9.16 -6.88
N ASN A 78 7.99 9.79 -8.00
CA ASN A 78 8.65 11.00 -8.48
C ASN A 78 8.24 12.19 -7.59
N LEU A 79 9.17 12.67 -6.75
CA LEU A 79 8.93 13.79 -5.85
C LEU A 79 8.75 15.12 -6.59
N ASN A 80 9.26 15.26 -7.81
CA ASN A 80 9.07 16.46 -8.64
C ASN A 80 7.59 16.64 -9.05
N CYS A 81 6.81 15.56 -9.02
CA CYS A 81 5.37 15.60 -9.29
C CYS A 81 4.52 15.66 -8.01
N ALA A 82 5.15 15.65 -6.83
CA ALA A 82 4.45 15.74 -5.56
C ALA A 82 4.32 17.21 -5.15
N LEU A 83 3.10 17.66 -4.83
CA LEU A 83 2.86 19.03 -4.32
C LEU A 83 3.61 19.33 -3.01
N GLY A 84 3.94 18.29 -2.25
CA GLY A 84 4.80 18.36 -1.08
C GLY A 84 5.04 16.97 -0.51
N TRP A 85 6.14 16.82 0.22
CA TRP A 85 6.51 15.57 0.90
C TRP A 85 7.07 15.86 2.29
N LYS A 86 7.03 14.85 3.17
CA LYS A 86 7.59 14.95 4.53
C LYS A 86 8.77 14.00 4.67
N HIS A 87 9.90 14.52 5.14
CA HIS A 87 11.08 13.73 5.47
C HIS A 87 11.50 13.99 6.93
N GLY A 88 11.39 12.97 7.78
CA GLY A 88 11.54 13.13 9.23
C GLY A 88 10.48 14.09 9.77
N ASP A 89 10.90 15.16 10.45
CA ASP A 89 10.00 16.21 10.95
C ASP A 89 9.87 17.42 10.01
N LYS A 90 10.58 17.43 8.89
CA LYS A 90 10.56 18.53 7.91
C LYS A 90 9.50 18.27 6.84
N GLN A 91 8.66 19.26 6.60
CA GLN A 91 7.77 19.30 5.44
C GLN A 91 8.48 20.09 4.34
N HIS A 92 8.41 19.57 3.13
CA HIS A 92 8.92 20.18 1.92
C HIS A 92 7.74 20.46 1.00
N SER A 93 7.55 21.71 0.62
CA SER A 93 6.60 22.11 -0.42
C SER A 93 7.28 22.10 -1.78
N PHE A 94 6.54 21.76 -2.83
CA PHE A 94 7.01 21.94 -4.21
C PHE A 94 7.48 23.38 -4.48
N LEU A 95 6.84 24.36 -3.84
CA LEU A 95 7.18 25.78 -3.99
C LEU A 95 8.60 26.14 -3.50
N GLU A 96 9.18 25.35 -2.59
CA GLU A 96 10.56 25.58 -2.11
C GLU A 96 11.58 25.40 -3.24
N TYR A 97 11.25 24.59 -4.26
CA TYR A 97 12.12 24.20 -5.36
C TYR A 97 11.59 24.72 -6.71
N TYR A 98 10.59 25.61 -6.70
CA TYR A 98 9.92 26.07 -7.91
C TYR A 98 10.80 26.99 -8.77
N ASP A 99 11.60 27.83 -8.11
CA ASP A 99 12.52 28.78 -8.76
C ASP A 99 13.94 28.19 -8.92
N GLU A 100 14.18 26.97 -8.41
CA GLU A 100 15.43 26.26 -8.65
C GLU A 100 15.37 25.64 -10.05
N ASP A 101 16.18 26.16 -10.98
CA ASP A 101 16.28 25.66 -12.35
C ASP A 101 16.83 24.22 -12.38
N ILE A 102 15.92 23.25 -12.21
CA ILE A 102 16.17 21.80 -12.36
C ILE A 102 16.54 21.35 -13.79
N TYR A 103 16.81 22.29 -14.70
CA TYR A 103 17.23 22.03 -16.09
C TYR A 103 18.72 22.29 -16.36
N SER A 104 19.53 22.57 -15.34
CA SER A 104 20.99 22.58 -15.48
C SER A 104 21.58 21.25 -15.01
N ASP A 105 21.52 20.23 -15.88
CA ASP A 105 22.57 19.22 -16.06
C ASP A 105 22.05 18.03 -16.88
N GLU A 106 22.35 18.04 -18.19
CA GLU A 106 22.85 16.89 -18.94
C GLU A 106 23.45 17.40 -20.26
N ASN A 107 24.76 17.67 -20.23
CA ASN A 107 25.69 17.45 -21.33
C ASN A 107 26.70 16.41 -20.84
#